data_AF-A0A423XPL2-F1
#
_entry.id   AF-A0A423XPL2-F1
#
_cell.length_a   1.000
_cell.length_b   1.000
_cell.length_c   1.000
_cell.angle_alpha   90.00
_cell.angle_beta   90.00
_cell.angle_gamma   90.00
#
_symmetry.space_group_name_H-M   'P 1'
#
loop_
_entity.id
_entity.type
_entity.pdbx_description
1 polymer ?
#
loop_
_entity_poly.entity_id
_entity_poly.type
_entity_poly.pdbx_seq_one_letter_code
_entity_poly.pdbx_strand_id
1 'polypeptide(L)'
;YYEFVSRWKNHPGFDFAIIPDVIDGGESENEALLDEWPHGDFFGVPVWHMNESDDRFIRLCNEYPRVAIGSCGEYDVKRPNIAVARMKDLIRHVTDDYGQPIAKLHGLRMLNPIIFTKLPLASAD
;
A
#
# COMPACT_ATOMS: atom_id res chain seq x y z
N TYR A 1 5.74 8.32 -16.60
CA TYR A 1 4.86 8.39 -15.42
C TYR A 1 5.23 9.55 -14.50
N TYR A 2 6.48 9.67 -14.06
CA TYR A 2 6.92 10.76 -13.16
C TYR A 2 6.65 12.17 -13.68
N GLU A 3 6.85 12.45 -14.97
CA GLU A 3 6.50 13.76 -15.54
C GLU A 3 5.01 14.11 -15.41
N PHE A 4 4.13 13.10 -15.54
CA PHE A 4 2.70 13.30 -15.34
C PHE A 4 2.41 13.70 -13.89
N VAL A 5 3.00 12.98 -12.92
CA VAL A 5 2.84 13.31 -11.50
C VAL A 5 3.43 14.68 -11.20
N SER A 6 4.63 14.99 -11.70
CA SER A 6 5.27 16.30 -11.54
C SER A 6 4.38 17.45 -12.05
N ARG A 7 3.69 17.25 -13.17
CA ARG A 7 2.80 18.25 -13.77
C ARG A 7 1.50 18.41 -12.98
N TRP A 8 0.93 17.33 -12.48
CA TRP A 8 -0.45 17.31 -11.97
C TRP A 8 -0.57 17.20 -10.45
N LYS A 9 0.50 16.93 -9.69
CA LYS A 9 0.42 16.70 -8.23
C LYS A 9 -0.21 17.84 -7.42
N ASN A 10 -0.14 19.07 -7.92
CA ASN A 10 -0.76 20.24 -7.28
C ASN A 10 -2.17 20.56 -7.80
N HIS A 11 -2.70 19.79 -8.75
CA HIS A 11 -4.06 19.97 -9.25
C HIS A 11 -5.07 19.57 -8.15
N PRO A 12 -6.16 20.32 -7.91
CA PRO A 12 -7.10 20.03 -6.81
C PRO A 12 -7.75 18.64 -6.85
N GLY A 13 -7.81 18.02 -8.03
CA GLY A 13 -8.32 16.65 -8.22
C GLY A 13 -7.28 15.54 -8.08
N PHE A 14 -6.02 15.86 -7.80
CA PHE A 14 -4.96 14.88 -7.60
C PHE A 14 -4.91 14.48 -6.11
N ASP A 15 -5.21 13.21 -5.79
CA ASP A 15 -5.14 12.70 -4.41
C ASP A 15 -3.77 12.05 -4.13
N PHE A 16 -3.38 11.05 -4.93
CA PHE A 16 -2.10 10.36 -4.77
C PHE A 16 -1.63 9.70 -6.06
N ALA A 17 -0.36 9.26 -6.08
CA ALA A 17 0.23 8.44 -7.13
C ALA A 17 0.88 7.19 -6.53
N ILE A 18 0.57 6.03 -7.10
CA ILE A 18 1.26 4.79 -6.80
C ILE A 18 2.71 4.90 -7.28
N ILE A 19 3.68 4.74 -6.37
CA ILE A 19 5.09 4.66 -6.75
C ILE A 19 5.26 3.36 -7.53
N PRO A 20 5.91 3.38 -8.72
CA PRO A 20 6.14 2.17 -9.49
C PRO A 20 6.85 1.09 -8.67
N ASP A 21 6.47 -0.14 -8.93
CA ASP A 21 7.02 -1.34 -8.33
C ASP A 21 7.39 -2.36 -9.41
N VAL A 22 8.22 -3.33 -9.06
CA VAL A 22 8.54 -4.48 -9.91
C VAL A 22 7.67 -5.66 -9.49
N ILE A 23 6.67 -5.97 -10.30
CA ILE A 23 5.82 -7.16 -10.11
C ILE A 23 6.70 -8.42 -10.21
N ASP A 24 6.57 -9.32 -9.23
CA ASP A 24 7.42 -10.51 -9.06
C ASP A 24 8.92 -10.20 -8.81
N GLY A 25 9.28 -8.93 -8.61
CA GLY A 25 10.60 -8.49 -8.19
C GLY A 25 10.83 -8.61 -6.69
N GLY A 26 12.06 -8.38 -6.26
CA GLY A 26 12.44 -8.41 -4.84
C GLY A 26 12.22 -7.07 -4.12
N GLU A 27 12.20 -7.12 -2.78
CA GLU A 27 12.11 -5.91 -1.94
C GLU A 27 13.17 -4.87 -2.31
N SER A 28 14.42 -5.28 -2.57
CA SER A 28 15.51 -4.36 -2.92
C SER A 28 15.29 -3.59 -4.23
N GLU A 29 14.59 -4.19 -5.20
CA GLU A 29 14.24 -3.49 -6.45
C GLU A 29 13.17 -2.43 -6.19
N ASN A 30 12.17 -2.76 -5.36
CA ASN A 30 11.15 -1.82 -4.94
C ASN A 30 11.73 -0.69 -4.09
N GLU A 31 12.71 -0.96 -3.22
CA GLU A 31 13.41 0.07 -2.45
C GLU A 31 14.15 1.06 -3.35
N ALA A 32 14.83 0.58 -4.40
CA ALA A 32 15.50 1.47 -5.35
C ALA A 32 14.50 2.41 -6.06
N LEU A 33 13.28 1.94 -6.34
CA LEU A 33 12.21 2.77 -6.92
C LEU A 33 11.64 3.78 -5.92
N LEU A 34 11.59 3.45 -4.63
CA LEU A 34 11.25 4.42 -3.58
C LEU A 34 12.32 5.52 -3.47
N ASP A 35 13.60 5.16 -3.53
CA ASP A 35 14.71 6.12 -3.49
C ASP A 35 14.74 7.04 -4.73
N GLU A 36 14.36 6.50 -5.90
CA GLU A 36 14.26 7.29 -7.14
C GLU A 36 13.08 8.28 -7.12
N TRP A 37 12.04 8.02 -6.32
CA TRP A 37 10.79 8.76 -6.34
C TRP A 37 10.97 10.25 -5.98
N PRO A 38 10.78 11.19 -6.92
CA PRO A 38 11.17 12.59 -6.71
C PRO A 38 10.03 13.46 -6.16
N HIS A 39 8.89 12.87 -5.78
CA HIS A 39 7.68 13.62 -5.43
C HIS A 39 7.32 13.58 -3.94
N GLY A 40 8.15 12.94 -3.12
CA GLY A 40 7.99 12.85 -1.68
C GLY A 40 6.88 11.89 -1.24
N ASP A 41 6.78 11.75 0.07
CA ASP A 41 5.85 10.88 0.79
C ASP A 41 4.39 11.33 0.73
N PHE A 42 4.15 12.64 0.68
CA PHE A 42 2.80 13.20 0.73
C PHE A 42 1.93 12.77 -0.47
N PHE A 43 2.53 12.71 -1.66
CA PHE A 43 1.84 12.31 -2.90
C PHE A 43 2.13 10.87 -3.31
N GLY A 44 3.31 10.36 -2.95
CA GLY A 44 3.74 9.01 -3.29
C GLY A 44 3.09 7.97 -2.40
N VAL A 45 2.63 6.88 -3.00
CA VAL A 45 2.07 5.73 -2.29
C VAL A 45 2.88 4.50 -2.64
N PRO A 46 3.74 4.00 -1.74
CA PRO A 46 4.49 2.78 -1.96
C PRO A 46 3.54 1.59 -2.03
N VAL A 47 3.90 0.60 -2.85
CA VAL A 47 3.22 -0.71 -2.87
C VAL A 47 3.97 -1.68 -1.98
N TRP A 48 3.25 -2.29 -1.04
CA TRP A 48 3.70 -3.47 -0.31
C TRP A 48 2.92 -4.69 -0.79
N HIS A 49 3.65 -5.75 -1.13
CA HIS A 49 3.07 -7.02 -1.55
C HIS A 49 2.99 -7.99 -0.38
N MET A 50 1.91 -8.78 -0.33
CA MET A 50 1.66 -9.65 0.82
C MET A 50 2.71 -10.76 1.07
N ASN A 51 3.60 -11.02 0.10
CA ASN A 51 4.73 -11.94 0.21
C ASN A 51 6.05 -11.27 0.64
N GLU A 52 6.08 -9.94 0.74
CA GLU A 52 7.21 -9.19 1.29
C GLU A 52 7.19 -9.23 2.83
N SER A 53 8.29 -8.79 3.43
CA SER A 53 8.51 -8.78 4.86
C SER A 53 7.55 -7.87 5.62
N ASP A 54 7.21 -8.28 6.84
CA ASP A 54 6.37 -7.52 7.77
C ASP A 54 7.04 -6.20 8.16
N ASP A 55 8.35 -6.24 8.40
CA ASP A 55 9.16 -5.09 8.76
C ASP A 55 9.10 -4.00 7.68
N ARG A 56 9.09 -4.39 6.40
CA ARG A 56 8.91 -3.45 5.29
C ARG A 56 7.54 -2.77 5.37
N PHE A 57 6.45 -3.51 5.54
CA PHE A 57 5.12 -2.92 5.66
C PHE A 57 5.03 -1.95 6.84
N ILE A 58 5.53 -2.35 8.00
CA ILE A 58 5.52 -1.52 9.21
C ILE A 58 6.30 -0.24 8.98
N ARG A 59 7.49 -0.33 8.38
CA ARG A 59 8.31 0.84 8.04
C ARG A 59 7.59 1.78 7.08
N LEU A 60 7.03 1.26 5.99
CA LEU A 60 6.29 2.08 5.02
C LEU A 60 5.10 2.79 5.66
N CYS A 61 4.37 2.15 6.57
CA CYS A 61 3.28 2.79 7.30
C CYS A 61 3.74 3.89 8.28
N ASN A 62 4.99 3.86 8.73
CA ASN A 62 5.56 4.93 9.57
C ASN A 62 6.15 6.07 8.73
N GLU A 63 6.59 5.79 7.50
CA GLU A 63 7.24 6.77 6.62
C GLU A 63 6.25 7.48 5.68
N TYR A 64 5.16 6.82 5.28
CA TYR A 64 4.23 7.33 4.28
C TYR A 64 2.81 7.51 4.85
N PRO A 65 2.12 8.63 4.52
CA PRO A 65 0.72 8.84 4.94
C PRO A 65 -0.27 7.81 4.37
N ARG A 66 0.10 7.13 3.28
CA ARG A 66 -0.73 6.13 2.61
C ARG A 66 0.15 5.05 2.01
N VAL A 67 -0.24 3.79 2.19
CA VAL A 67 0.44 2.60 1.64
C VAL A 67 -0.56 1.79 0.82
N ALA A 68 -0.16 1.37 -0.38
CA ALA A 68 -0.95 0.47 -1.22
C ALA A 68 -0.59 -0.99 -0.93
N ILE A 69 -1.60 -1.85 -0.91
CA ILE A 69 -1.48 -3.26 -0.60
C ILE A 69 -1.71 -4.04 -1.89
N GLY A 70 -0.64 -4.66 -2.40
CA GLY A 70 -0.67 -5.56 -3.54
C GLY A 70 -0.92 -7.00 -3.07
N SER A 71 -1.98 -7.64 -3.58
CA SER A 71 -2.16 -9.08 -3.40
C SER A 71 -1.28 -9.86 -4.36
N CYS A 72 -0.57 -10.87 -3.90
CA CYS A 72 0.28 -11.73 -4.74
C CYS A 72 0.35 -13.16 -4.19
N GLY A 73 0.77 -14.10 -5.05
CA GLY A 73 1.08 -15.48 -4.67
C GLY A 73 -0.05 -16.18 -3.91
N GLU A 74 0.26 -16.72 -2.73
CA GLU A 74 -0.71 -17.44 -1.90
C GLU A 74 -1.81 -16.56 -1.30
N TYR A 75 -1.57 -15.24 -1.24
CA TYR A 75 -2.47 -14.22 -0.71
C TYR A 75 -3.24 -13.46 -1.81
N ASP A 76 -3.32 -14.01 -3.03
CA ASP A 76 -4.11 -13.45 -4.13
C ASP A 76 -5.57 -13.21 -3.69
N VAL A 77 -6.14 -12.06 -4.07
CA VAL A 77 -7.53 -11.65 -3.78
C VAL A 77 -8.61 -12.65 -4.23
N LYS A 78 -8.29 -13.57 -5.15
CA LYS A 78 -9.13 -14.73 -5.50
C LYS A 78 -9.32 -15.71 -4.33
N ARG A 79 -8.46 -15.64 -3.31
CA ARG A 79 -8.54 -16.38 -2.04
C ARG A 79 -8.76 -15.41 -0.88
N PRO A 80 -9.91 -14.71 -0.83
CA PRO A 80 -10.09 -13.52 -0.01
C PRO A 80 -9.92 -13.77 1.51
N ASN A 81 -10.26 -14.95 2.00
CA ASN A 81 -10.13 -15.27 3.44
C ASN A 81 -8.67 -15.32 3.90
N ILE A 82 -7.76 -15.83 3.06
CA ILE A 82 -6.33 -15.94 3.38
C ILE A 82 -5.70 -14.55 3.38
N ALA A 83 -6.00 -13.74 2.36
CA ALA A 83 -5.57 -12.33 2.27
C ALA A 83 -6.06 -11.51 3.47
N VAL A 84 -7.34 -11.63 3.85
CA VAL A 84 -7.91 -10.93 5.01
C VAL A 84 -7.26 -11.36 6.32
N ALA A 85 -7.01 -12.65 6.52
CA ALA A 85 -6.34 -13.14 7.72
C ALA A 85 -4.93 -12.58 7.86
N ARG A 86 -4.16 -12.58 6.76
CA ARG A 86 -2.81 -12.00 6.70
C ARG A 86 -2.81 -10.51 7.05
N MET A 87 -3.72 -9.73 6.46
CA MET A 87 -3.81 -8.29 6.73
C MET A 87 -4.23 -7.99 8.17
N LYS A 88 -5.15 -8.75 8.76
CA LYS A 88 -5.52 -8.56 10.17
C LYS A 88 -4.37 -8.80 11.12
N ASP A 89 -3.55 -9.81 10.83
CA ASP A 89 -2.37 -10.12 11.63
C ASP A 89 -1.32 -9.01 11.54
N LEU A 90 -1.19 -8.36 10.38
CA LEU A 90 -0.19 -7.32 10.16
C LEU A 90 -0.63 -5.93 10.61
N ILE A 91 -1.89 -5.54 10.35
CA ILE A 91 -2.42 -4.20 10.67
C ILE A 91 -2.31 -3.87 12.16
N ARG A 92 -2.42 -4.86 13.05
CA ARG A 92 -2.27 -4.65 14.50
C ARG A 92 -0.90 -4.09 14.91
N HIS A 93 0.11 -4.19 14.05
CA HIS A 93 1.46 -3.66 14.30
C HIS A 93 1.62 -2.20 13.85
N VAL A 94 0.60 -1.63 13.18
CA VAL A 94 0.60 -0.28 12.62
C VAL A 94 -0.65 0.49 13.06
N THR A 95 -1.08 0.29 14.31
CA THR A 95 -2.17 1.05 14.93
C THR A 95 -1.66 2.00 16.00
N ASP A 96 -2.36 3.11 16.19
CA ASP A 96 -2.17 4.01 17.33
C ASP A 96 -2.74 3.43 18.65
N ASP A 97 -2.62 4.19 19.73
CA ASP A 97 -3.13 3.82 21.07
C ASP A 97 -4.67 3.66 21.12
N TYR A 98 -5.39 4.15 20.10
CA TYR A 98 -6.83 4.02 19.93
C TYR A 98 -7.24 2.88 18.97
N GLY A 99 -6.26 2.11 18.49
CA GLY A 99 -6.48 0.99 17.55
C GLY A 99 -6.78 1.43 16.11
N GLN A 100 -6.50 2.67 15.73
CA GLN A 100 -6.66 3.17 14.36
C GLN A 100 -5.35 3.00 13.57
N PRO A 101 -5.39 2.63 12.27
CA PRO A 101 -4.19 2.57 11.45
C PRO A 101 -3.44 3.93 11.41
N ILE A 102 -2.12 3.90 11.57
CA ILE A 102 -1.26 5.10 11.55
C ILE A 102 -1.05 5.67 10.13
N ALA A 103 -1.32 4.87 9.10
CA ALA A 103 -1.31 5.25 7.70
C ALA A 103 -2.60 4.81 7.00
N LYS A 104 -3.01 5.56 5.95
CA LYS A 104 -4.12 5.16 5.10
C LYS A 104 -3.75 3.92 4.31
N LEU A 105 -4.63 2.92 4.28
CA LEU A 105 -4.40 1.69 3.53
C LEU A 105 -5.24 1.70 2.25
N HIS A 106 -4.60 1.56 1.09
CA HIS A 106 -5.28 1.40 -0.20
C HIS A 106 -5.16 -0.04 -0.69
N GLY A 107 -6.28 -0.72 -0.96
CA GLY A 107 -6.24 -2.10 -1.44
C GLY A 107 -6.27 -2.19 -2.96
N LEU A 108 -5.18 -2.70 -3.57
CA LEU A 108 -5.13 -2.93 -5.02
C LEU A 108 -5.93 -4.20 -5.38
N ARG A 109 -6.95 -4.07 -6.23
CA ARG A 109 -7.90 -5.12 -6.65
C ARG A 109 -8.68 -5.71 -5.49
N MET A 110 -8.98 -4.89 -4.47
CA MET A 110 -9.62 -5.31 -3.22
C MET A 110 -11.10 -4.89 -3.11
N LEU A 111 -11.75 -4.46 -4.20
CA LEU A 111 -13.19 -4.18 -4.23
C LEU A 111 -14.11 -5.42 -4.05
N ASN A 112 -13.56 -6.60 -3.73
CA ASN A 112 -14.36 -7.74 -3.30
C ASN A 112 -14.97 -7.47 -1.90
N PRO A 113 -16.30 -7.54 -1.70
CA PRO A 113 -16.94 -7.30 -0.41
C PRO A 113 -16.45 -8.20 0.73
N ILE A 114 -15.96 -9.40 0.44
CA ILE A 114 -15.38 -10.28 1.48
C ILE A 114 -14.08 -9.69 2.05
N ILE A 115 -13.41 -8.82 1.29
CA ILE A 115 -12.17 -8.15 1.67
C ILE A 115 -12.45 -6.76 2.27
N PHE A 116 -12.97 -5.81 1.48
CA PHE A 116 -13.03 -4.42 1.92
C PHE A 116 -14.00 -4.17 3.08
N THR A 117 -15.00 -5.05 3.30
CA THR A 117 -15.88 -4.94 4.49
C THR A 117 -15.26 -5.49 5.77
N LYS A 118 -14.08 -6.13 5.67
CA LYS A 118 -13.39 -6.80 6.78
C LYS A 118 -12.08 -6.14 7.19
N LEU A 119 -11.58 -5.21 6.38
CA LEU A 119 -10.32 -4.50 6.57
C LEU A 119 -10.58 -2.99 6.63
N PRO A 120 -9.83 -2.23 7.45
CA PRO A 120 -9.98 -0.78 7.57
C PRO A 120 -9.30 -0.05 6.39
N LEU A 121 -9.72 -0.35 5.17
CA LEU A 121 -9.16 0.30 3.97
C LEU A 121 -9.72 1.72 3.84
N ALA A 122 -8.84 2.67 3.54
CA ALA A 122 -9.22 4.04 3.21
C ALA A 122 -9.83 4.13 1.80
N SER A 123 -9.36 3.29 0.88
CA SER A 123 -9.89 3.12 -0.48
C SER A 123 -9.44 1.79 -1.08
N ALA A 124 -10.04 1.38 -2.20
CA ALA A 124 -9.63 0.22 -2.97
C ALA A 124 -10.01 0.39 -4.44
N ASP A 125 -9.35 -0.35 -5.33
CA ASP A 125 -9.71 -0.53 -6.74
C ASP A 125 -10.03 -1.99 -7.11
#